data_AF-W0F8I2-F1
#
_entry.id   AF-W0F8I2-F1
#
_cell.length_a   1.000
_cell.length_b   1.000
_cell.length_c   1.000
_cell.angle_alpha   90.00
_cell.angle_beta   90.00
_cell.angle_gamma   90.00
#
_symmetry.space_group_name_H-M   'P 1'
#
loop_
_entity.id
_entity.type
_entity.pdbx_description
1 polymer ?
#
loop_
_entity_poly.entity_id
_entity_poly.type
_entity_poly.pdbx_seq_one_letter_code
_entity_poly.pdbx_strand_id
1 'polypeptide(L)'
;MEKKITLQIGETVQLQLESLGGAGYSWVIAQNDEQVTGVKLSGTEREPRKNEPVGGSSVTNVSVIGTGKGVSSIKLEQKRIWETDKEPLKTVVIEATVV
;
A
#
# COMPACT_ATOMS: atom_id res chain seq x y z
N MET A 1 6.42 -4.23 -9.07
CA MET A 1 5.54 -5.43 -8.92
C MET A 1 4.15 -5.05 -9.35
N GLU A 2 3.48 -5.90 -10.11
CA GLU A 2 2.11 -5.67 -10.58
C GLU A 2 1.16 -6.64 -9.88
N LYS A 3 0.01 -6.14 -9.44
CA LYS A 3 -1.08 -6.94 -8.85
C LYS A 3 -2.39 -6.57 -9.53
N LYS A 4 -3.28 -7.54 -9.69
CA LYS A 4 -4.63 -7.32 -10.22
C LYS A 4 -5.65 -7.76 -9.18
N ILE A 5 -6.66 -6.94 -8.94
CA ILE A 5 -7.77 -7.24 -8.03
C ILE A 5 -9.09 -6.88 -8.70
N THR A 6 -10.12 -7.64 -8.39
CA THR A 6 -11.51 -7.36 -8.76
C THR A 6 -12.31 -7.22 -7.48
N LEU A 7 -13.16 -6.21 -7.42
CA LEU A 7 -13.95 -5.90 -6.24
C LEU A 7 -15.31 -5.31 -6.63
N GLN A 8 -16.31 -5.44 -5.76
CA GLN A 8 -17.60 -4.78 -5.90
C GLN A 8 -17.56 -3.36 -5.31
N ILE A 9 -18.51 -2.50 -5.72
CA ILE A 9 -18.69 -1.20 -5.06
C ILE A 9 -19.02 -1.43 -3.57
N GLY A 10 -18.27 -0.74 -2.70
CA GLY A 10 -18.33 -0.86 -1.24
C GLY A 10 -17.47 -2.00 -0.67
N GLU A 11 -16.98 -2.92 -1.50
CA GLU A 11 -16.10 -4.00 -1.05
C GLU A 11 -14.71 -3.46 -0.73
N THR A 12 -14.10 -3.97 0.35
CA THR A 12 -12.73 -3.64 0.74
C THR A 12 -11.84 -4.86 0.68
N VAL A 13 -10.73 -4.76 -0.06
CA VAL A 13 -9.65 -5.75 -0.10
C VAL A 13 -8.46 -5.24 0.71
N GLN A 14 -7.91 -6.09 1.57
CA GLN A 14 -6.69 -5.79 2.31
C GLN A 14 -5.49 -6.51 1.70
N LEU A 15 -4.41 -5.76 1.47
CA LEU A 15 -3.13 -6.26 1.00
C LEU A 15 -2.05 -5.94 2.02
N GLN A 16 -1.07 -6.82 2.16
CA GLN A 16 0.11 -6.56 2.99
C GLN A 16 1.32 -6.32 2.11
N LEU A 17 2.03 -5.23 2.39
CA LEU A 17 3.31 -4.90 1.78
C LEU A 17 4.41 -4.94 2.83
N GLU A 18 5.55 -5.52 2.48
CA GLU A 18 6.75 -5.45 3.31
C GLU A 18 7.16 -3.99 3.51
N SER A 19 7.48 -3.63 4.76
CA SER A 19 7.82 -2.28 5.17
C SER A 19 9.21 -2.24 5.80
N LEU A 20 9.97 -1.23 5.41
CA LEU A 20 11.28 -0.90 5.97
C LEU A 20 11.16 0.37 6.85
N GLY A 21 10.07 0.48 7.62
CA GLY A 21 9.80 1.58 8.54
C GLY A 21 10.96 1.87 9.50
N GLY A 22 11.57 0.82 10.06
CA GLY A 22 12.73 0.96 10.96
C GLY A 22 13.98 1.57 10.29
N ALA A 23 14.06 1.57 8.95
CA ALA A 23 15.14 2.21 8.18
C ALA A 23 14.74 3.58 7.61
N GLY A 24 13.57 4.10 8.01
CA GLY A 24 13.04 5.39 7.61
C GLY A 24 12.17 5.38 6.35
N TYR A 25 11.86 4.21 5.77
CA TYR A 25 11.04 4.14 4.57
C TYR A 25 9.56 4.06 4.91
N SER A 26 8.73 4.74 4.13
CA SER A 26 7.28 4.68 4.20
C SER A 26 6.68 4.38 2.84
N TRP A 27 5.59 3.62 2.82
CA TRP A 27 4.74 3.50 1.64
C TRP A 27 3.87 4.76 1.52
N VAL A 28 3.76 5.30 0.31
CA VAL A 28 2.87 6.41 -0.03
C VAL A 28 2.03 6.08 -1.25
N ILE A 29 0.85 6.69 -1.34
CA ILE A 29 -0.01 6.61 -2.52
C ILE A 29 0.48 7.68 -3.50
N ALA A 30 1.09 7.24 -4.60
CA ALA A 30 1.60 8.12 -5.65
C ALA A 30 0.56 8.39 -6.74
N GLN A 31 -0.36 7.44 -6.97
CA GLN A 31 -1.46 7.57 -7.93
C GLN A 31 -2.64 6.71 -7.49
N ASN A 32 -3.86 7.24 -7.64
CA ASN A 32 -5.11 6.55 -7.43
C ASN A 32 -6.24 7.33 -8.15
N ASP A 33 -7.20 6.63 -8.75
CA ASP A 33 -8.46 7.25 -9.17
C ASP A 33 -9.48 7.16 -8.04
N GLU A 34 -9.69 8.26 -7.32
CA GLU A 34 -10.59 8.31 -6.16
C GLU A 34 -12.08 8.15 -6.51
N GLN A 35 -12.45 8.34 -7.78
CA GLN A 35 -13.82 8.10 -8.26
C GLN A 35 -14.13 6.60 -8.40
N VAL A 36 -13.10 5.77 -8.54
CA VAL A 36 -13.22 4.32 -8.75
C VAL A 36 -12.78 3.55 -7.49
N THR A 37 -11.68 3.97 -6.85
CA THR A 37 -11.15 3.30 -5.65
C THR A 37 -10.75 4.28 -4.54
N GLY A 38 -11.06 3.94 -3.30
CA GLY A 38 -10.45 4.56 -2.12
C GLY A 38 -9.28 3.72 -1.62
N VAL A 39 -8.18 4.35 -1.21
CA VAL A 39 -6.99 3.65 -0.72
C VAL A 39 -6.57 4.20 0.63
N LYS A 40 -6.40 3.32 1.62
CA LYS A 40 -5.92 3.67 2.96
C LYS A 40 -4.71 2.83 3.33
N LEU A 41 -3.64 3.51 3.74
CA LEU A 41 -2.47 2.87 4.30
C LEU A 41 -2.58 2.88 5.82
N SER A 42 -2.25 1.77 6.46
CA SER A 42 -2.14 1.67 7.91
C SER A 42 -0.88 0.88 8.23
N GLY A 43 0.04 1.52 8.95
CA GLY A 43 1.19 0.82 9.50
C GLY A 43 0.70 -0.20 10.52
N THR A 44 1.20 -1.44 10.45
CA THR A 44 1.12 -2.32 11.61
C THR A 44 2.38 -2.05 12.41
N GLU A 45 2.26 -1.28 13.48
CA GLU A 45 3.12 -1.52 14.63
C GLU A 45 2.71 -2.91 15.11
N ARG A 46 3.30 -3.96 14.53
CA ARG A 46 3.09 -5.32 15.03
C ARG A 46 3.50 -5.25 16.49
N GLU A 47 2.62 -5.62 17.42
CA GLU A 47 3.08 -5.87 18.78
C GLU A 47 4.27 -6.81 18.67
N PRO A 48 5.47 -6.41 19.17
CA PRO A 48 6.65 -7.21 19.01
C PRO A 48 6.37 -8.54 19.67
N ARG A 49 6.33 -9.63 18.87
CA ARG A 49 6.24 -10.97 19.46
C ARG A 49 7.49 -11.12 20.32
N LYS A 50 7.35 -11.68 21.52
CA LYS A 50 8.38 -11.75 22.58
C LYS A 50 9.76 -12.31 22.16
N ASN A 51 9.89 -12.85 20.95
CA ASN A 51 11.11 -13.43 20.38
C ASN A 51 11.42 -12.94 18.93
N GLU A 52 10.81 -11.85 18.46
CA GLU A 52 11.11 -11.31 17.13
C GLU A 52 12.43 -10.52 17.17
N PRO A 53 13.41 -10.80 16.29
CA PRO A 53 14.67 -10.08 16.29
C PRO A 53 14.44 -8.59 16.07
N VAL A 54 15.21 -7.75 16.77
CA VAL A 54 15.19 -6.30 16.60
C VAL A 54 15.58 -6.00 15.15
N GLY A 55 14.64 -5.43 14.37
CA GLY A 55 14.77 -5.26 12.91
C GLY A 55 13.90 -6.19 12.06
N GLY A 56 13.00 -6.98 12.68
CA GLY A 56 12.01 -7.81 11.99
C GLY A 56 11.18 -7.03 10.97
N SER A 57 10.93 -7.66 9.80
CA SER A 57 10.23 -7.05 8.68
C SER A 57 8.84 -6.55 9.12
N SER A 58 8.69 -5.24 9.16
CA SER A 58 7.40 -4.60 9.44
C SER A 58 6.49 -4.76 8.22
N VAL A 59 5.17 -4.72 8.40
CA VAL A 59 4.23 -4.77 7.27
C VAL A 59 3.32 -3.55 7.28
N THR A 60 3.06 -3.01 6.10
CA THR A 60 2.05 -1.97 5.87
C THR A 60 0.81 -2.63 5.29
N ASN A 61 -0.32 -2.44 5.97
CA ASN A 61 -1.62 -2.86 5.48
C ASN A 61 -2.13 -1.79 4.51
N VAL A 62 -2.56 -2.23 3.33
CA VAL A 62 -3.17 -1.42 2.30
C VAL A 62 -4.61 -1.87 2.17
N SER A 63 -5.55 -1.00 2.52
CA SER A 63 -6.98 -1.24 2.29
C SER A 63 -7.40 -0.54 1.01
N VAL A 64 -7.92 -1.28 0.04
CA VAL A 64 -8.48 -0.77 -1.21
C VAL A 64 -9.99 -1.00 -1.17
N ILE A 65 -10.77 0.07 -1.27
CA ILE A 65 -12.24 0.03 -1.31
C ILE A 65 -12.74 0.44 -2.68
N GLY A 66 -13.74 -0.25 -3.22
CA GLY A 66 -14.40 0.11 -4.47
C GLY A 66 -15.37 1.25 -4.23
N THR A 67 -15.15 2.43 -4.81
CA THR A 67 -16.01 3.61 -4.63
C THR A 67 -16.93 3.84 -5.81
N GLY A 68 -16.51 3.45 -7.01
CA GLY A 68 -17.30 3.57 -8.23
C GLY A 68 -16.89 2.54 -9.28
N LYS A 69 -17.79 2.25 -10.21
CA LYS A 69 -17.55 1.26 -11.27
C LYS A 69 -16.49 1.75 -12.24
N GLY A 70 -15.53 0.90 -12.59
CA GLY A 70 -14.47 1.24 -13.54
C GLY A 70 -13.18 0.46 -13.31
N VAL A 71 -12.11 0.92 -13.95
CA VAL A 71 -10.75 0.39 -13.75
C VAL A 71 -9.89 1.51 -13.20
N SER A 72 -9.20 1.25 -12.10
CA SER A 72 -8.27 2.16 -11.44
C SER A 72 -6.87 1.57 -11.42
N SER A 73 -5.86 2.41 -11.67
CA SER A 73 -4.44 2.05 -11.50
C SER A 73 -3.91 2.74 -10.26
N ILE A 74 -3.66 1.96 -9.22
CA ILE A 74 -3.16 2.43 -7.93
C ILE A 74 -1.65 2.24 -7.90
N LYS A 75 -0.90 3.33 -7.77
CA LYS A 75 0.57 3.31 -7.64
C LYS A 75 0.96 3.61 -6.20
N LEU A 76 1.71 2.68 -5.61
CA LEU A 76 2.30 2.82 -4.28
C LEU A 76 3.83 2.87 -4.41
N GLU A 77 4.44 3.79 -3.68
CA GLU A 77 5.89 4.01 -3.66
C GLU A 77 6.45 3.87 -2.25
N GLN A 78 7.49 3.09 -2.07
CA GLN A 78 8.24 3.01 -0.83
C GLN A 78 9.42 3.96 -0.90
N LYS A 79 9.38 5.06 -0.13
CA LYS A 79 10.43 6.07 -0.11
C LYS A 79 10.62 6.69 1.26
N ARG A 80 11.76 7.36 1.44
CA ARG A 80 11.97 8.27 2.57
C ARG A 80 11.28 9.58 2.24
N ILE A 81 10.25 9.93 2.98
CA ILE A 81 9.38 11.08 2.66
C ILE A 81 10.13 12.42 2.69
N TRP A 82 11.29 12.48 3.35
CA TRP A 82 12.16 13.67 3.42
C TRP A 82 13.23 13.73 2.32
N GLU A 83 13.40 12.68 1.50
CA GLU A 83 14.33 12.70 0.38
C GLU A 83 13.57 13.11 -0.90
N THR A 84 13.85 14.31 -1.42
CA THR A 84 13.15 14.88 -2.58
C THR A 84 13.71 14.42 -3.93
N ASP A 85 15.01 14.14 -3.99
CA ASP A 85 15.75 13.88 -5.24
C ASP A 85 16.17 12.41 -5.39
N LYS A 86 15.57 11.52 -4.60
CA LYS A 86 15.86 10.09 -4.61
C LYS A 86 14.68 9.33 -5.20
N GLU A 87 14.98 8.39 -6.09
CA GLU A 87 13.98 7.47 -6.60
C GLU A 87 13.40 6.59 -5.48
N PRO A 88 12.11 6.20 -5.57
CA PRO A 88 11.53 5.26 -4.63
C PRO A 88 12.30 3.94 -4.61
N LEU A 89 12.50 3.38 -3.42
CA LEU A 89 13.16 2.09 -3.25
C LEU A 89 12.38 0.95 -3.92
N LYS A 90 11.05 0.98 -3.80
CA LYS A 90 10.15 0.01 -4.42
C LYS A 90 8.90 0.71 -4.94
N THR A 91 8.39 0.21 -6.06
CA THR A 91 7.10 0.63 -6.62
C THR A 91 6.20 -0.59 -6.81
N VAL A 92 4.95 -0.48 -6.37
CA VAL A 92 3.89 -1.47 -6.55
C VAL A 92 2.75 -0.81 -7.30
N VAL A 93 2.31 -1.46 -8.38
CA VAL A 93 1.13 -1.06 -9.15
C VAL A 93 0.05 -2.09 -8.94
N ILE A 94 -1.15 -1.64 -8.58
CA ILE A 94 -2.34 -2.46 -8.40
C ILE A 94 -3.37 -2.01 -9.43
N GLU A 95 -3.69 -2.89 -10.37
CA GLU A 95 -4.85 -2.70 -11.26
C GLU A 95 -6.10 -3.21 -10.56
N ALA A 96 -7.02 -2.30 -10.27
CA ALA A 96 -8.27 -2.59 -9.59
C ALA A 96 -9.44 -2.47 -10.58
N THR A 97 -10.19 -3.55 -10.76
CA THR A 97 -11.44 -3.54 -11.54
C THR A 97 -12.62 -3.55 -10.58
N VAL A 98 -13.41 -2.48 -10.57
CA VAL A 98 -14.61 -2.34 -9.76
C VAL A 98 -15.83 -2.61 -10.62
N VAL A 99 -16.60 -3.65 -10.28
CA VAL A 99 -17.76 -4.13 -11.06
C VAL A 99 -19.10 -3.79 -10.44
#